data_AF-A0A7J9IL89-F1
#
_entry.id   AF-A0A7J9IL89-F1
#
_cell.length_a   1.000
_cell.length_b   1.000
_cell.length_c   1.000
_cell.angle_alpha   90.00
_cell.angle_beta   90.00
_cell.angle_gamma   90.00
#
_symmetry.space_group_name_H-M   'P 1'
#
loop_
_entity.id
_entity.type
_entity.pdbx_description
1 polymer ?
#
loop_
_entity_poly.entity_id
_entity_poly.type
_entity_poly.pdbx_seq_one_letter_code
_entity_poly.pdbx_strand_id
1 'polypeptide(L)'
;MPLDFLQGDKFREAAVSYIQPLLTKGVPSLFSDLSPLYNHYGKADILEQLMLELEHSIRTTGRFPDRTEKEPPSTLLWTLFFLAQHYDRRGQYDMALSKIDEAIQHTPTTIDLYSVKSRILKHAGDLVAAASLADEARCMDLADRYINSESVKRTLQADQ
;
A
#
# COMPACT_ATOMS: atom_id res chain seq x y z
N MET A 1 10.19 -5.87 21.66
CA MET A 1 8.81 -5.73 22.17
C MET A 1 7.87 -5.65 20.98
N PRO A 2 6.70 -6.30 21.00
CA PRO A 2 5.72 -6.20 19.92
C PRO A 2 5.20 -4.76 19.78
N LEU A 3 4.99 -4.31 18.54
CA LEU A 3 4.49 -2.96 18.22
C LEU A 3 3.12 -2.66 18.86
N ASP A 4 2.35 -3.71 19.15
CA ASP A 4 1.02 -3.62 19.75
C ASP A 4 1.03 -2.95 21.13
N PHE A 5 2.09 -3.15 21.91
CA PHE A 5 2.20 -2.65 23.29
C PHE A 5 2.82 -1.26 23.42
N LEU A 6 3.39 -0.72 22.32
CA LEU A 6 4.02 0.59 22.32
C LEU A 6 3.01 1.69 21.99
N GLN A 7 3.23 2.90 22.52
CA GLN A 7 2.42 4.09 22.29
C GLN A 7 3.30 5.32 22.05
N GLY A 8 2.75 6.34 21.38
CA GLY A 8 3.40 7.63 21.15
C GLY A 8 4.78 7.50 20.49
N ASP A 9 5.76 8.25 21.01
CA ASP A 9 7.11 8.32 20.44
C ASP A 9 7.82 6.96 20.39
N LYS A 10 7.66 6.14 21.44
CA LYS A 10 8.23 4.78 21.47
C LYS A 10 7.67 3.89 20.38
N PHE A 11 6.38 4.05 20.05
CA PHE A 11 5.78 3.35 18.92
C PHE A 11 6.35 3.86 17.60
N ARG A 12 6.47 5.18 17.44
CA ARG A 12 7.03 5.79 16.23
C ARG A 12 8.46 5.29 15.96
N GLU A 13 9.34 5.31 16.96
CA GLU A 13 10.72 4.82 16.84
C GLU A 13 10.80 3.34 16.44
N ALA A 14 9.97 2.50 17.07
CA ALA A 14 9.90 1.09 16.73
C ALA A 14 9.32 0.86 15.33
N ALA A 15 8.32 1.65 14.92
CA ALA A 15 7.73 1.59 13.59
C ALA A 15 8.74 1.97 12.51
N VAL A 16 9.55 3.03 12.72
CA VAL A 16 10.63 3.42 11.79
C VAL A 16 11.59 2.25 11.56
N SER A 17 12.07 1.64 12.64
CA SER A 17 13.02 0.52 12.60
C SER A 17 12.45 -0.71 11.90
N TYR A 18 11.14 -0.92 11.96
CA TYR A 18 10.44 -2.05 11.35
C TYR A 18 10.13 -1.80 9.86
N ILE A 19 9.64 -0.60 9.52
CA ILE A 19 9.12 -0.24 8.19
C ILE A 19 10.24 -0.07 7.17
N GLN A 20 11.29 0.69 7.52
CA GLN A 20 12.32 1.08 6.55
C GLN A 20 12.97 -0.12 5.86
N PRO A 21 13.45 -1.17 6.56
CA PRO A 21 14.07 -2.32 5.90
C PRO A 21 13.11 -3.08 4.98
N LEU A 22 11.81 -3.08 5.29
CA LEU A 22 10.78 -3.77 4.49
C LEU A 22 10.43 -2.97 3.23
N LEU A 23 10.44 -1.65 3.31
CA LEU A 23 10.33 -0.77 2.14
C LEU A 23 11.53 -0.92 1.21
N THR A 24 12.77 -0.90 1.74
CA THR A 24 13.99 -1.11 0.95
C THR A 24 13.99 -2.46 0.25
N LYS A 25 13.53 -3.52 0.93
CA LYS A 25 13.42 -4.88 0.37
C LYS A 25 12.23 -5.06 -0.59
N GLY A 26 11.31 -4.11 -0.59
CA GLY A 26 10.10 -4.16 -1.41
C GLY A 26 9.13 -5.25 -1.03
N VAL A 27 8.83 -5.37 0.26
CA VAL A 27 7.91 -6.39 0.79
C VAL A 27 6.45 -5.94 0.59
N PRO A 28 5.64 -6.62 -0.24
CA PRO A 28 4.26 -6.20 -0.52
C PRO A 28 3.31 -6.36 0.67
N SER A 29 3.63 -7.26 1.62
CA SER A 29 2.79 -7.58 2.76
C SER A 29 2.84 -6.57 3.91
N LEU A 30 3.71 -5.55 3.83
CA LEU A 30 3.98 -4.61 4.93
C LEU A 30 2.69 -3.98 5.50
N PHE A 31 1.76 -3.57 4.64
CA PHE A 31 0.50 -3.01 5.11
C PHE A 31 -0.35 -4.05 5.85
N SER A 32 -0.44 -5.27 5.32
CA SER A 32 -1.20 -6.36 5.97
C SER A 32 -0.64 -6.67 7.36
N ASP A 33 0.68 -6.62 7.52
CA ASP A 33 1.36 -6.84 8.81
C ASP A 33 1.04 -5.73 9.83
N LEU A 34 0.89 -4.48 9.38
CA LEU A 34 0.59 -3.32 10.23
C LEU A 34 -0.91 -3.01 10.35
N SER A 35 -1.76 -3.59 9.52
CA SER A 35 -3.21 -3.36 9.49
C SER A 35 -3.92 -3.58 10.83
N PRO A 36 -3.57 -4.61 11.65
CA PRO A 36 -4.14 -4.77 12.99
C PRO A 36 -3.95 -3.55 13.89
N LEU A 37 -2.87 -2.78 13.68
CA LEU A 37 -2.55 -1.60 14.49
C LEU A 37 -3.56 -0.46 14.33
N TYR A 38 -4.32 -0.43 13.22
CA TYR A 38 -5.31 0.62 12.94
C TYR A 38 -6.52 0.56 13.88
N ASN A 39 -6.70 -0.55 14.61
CA ASN A 39 -7.74 -0.67 15.63
C ASN A 39 -7.33 -0.02 16.97
N HIS A 40 -6.07 0.41 17.11
CA HIS A 40 -5.58 1.11 18.29
C HIS A 40 -5.54 2.62 18.05
N TYR A 41 -6.09 3.37 19.00
CA TYR A 41 -6.18 4.82 18.94
C TYR A 41 -4.81 5.48 18.68
N GLY A 42 -4.76 6.40 17.72
CA GLY A 42 -3.59 7.21 17.37
C GLY A 42 -2.51 6.50 16.53
N LYS A 43 -2.48 5.17 16.44
CA LYS A 43 -1.42 4.47 15.68
C LYS A 43 -1.54 4.69 14.17
N ALA A 44 -2.76 4.74 13.64
CA ALA A 44 -2.99 5.03 12.23
C ALA A 44 -2.43 6.41 11.83
N ASP A 45 -2.61 7.43 12.67
CA ASP A 45 -2.11 8.78 12.41
C ASP A 45 -0.58 8.85 12.48
N ILE A 46 0.04 8.15 13.45
CA ILE A 46 1.50 8.05 13.53
C ILE A 46 2.09 7.35 12.29
N LEU A 47 1.46 6.28 11.83
CA LEU A 47 1.88 5.58 10.61
C LEU A 47 1.72 6.45 9.36
N GLU A 48 0.64 7.22 9.26
CA GLU A 48 0.43 8.18 8.16
C GLU A 48 1.55 9.22 8.12
N GLN A 49 1.79 9.90 9.24
CA GLN A 49 2.82 10.94 9.34
C GLN A 49 4.20 10.40 9.01
N LEU A 50 4.54 9.23 9.54
CA LEU A 50 5.80 8.56 9.23
C LEU A 50 5.93 8.28 7.73
N MET A 51 4.93 7.65 7.11
CA MET A 51 5.00 7.29 5.70
C MET A 51 5.06 8.50 4.77
N LEU A 52 4.37 9.59 5.10
CA LEU A 52 4.45 10.85 4.36
C LEU A 52 5.84 11.51 4.48
N GLU A 53 6.47 11.44 5.66
CA GLU A 53 7.84 11.92 5.86
C GLU A 53 8.85 11.09 5.06
N LEU A 54 8.72 9.76 5.07
CA LEU A 54 9.55 8.87 4.25
C LEU A 54 9.36 9.17 2.77
N GLU A 55 8.12 9.29 2.30
CA GLU A 55 7.80 9.66 0.91
C GLU A 55 8.50 10.95 0.51
N HIS A 56 8.36 12.01 1.31
CA HIS A 56 8.97 13.31 1.04
C HIS A 56 10.50 13.23 0.96
N SER A 57 11.13 12.54 1.93
CA SER A 57 12.58 12.37 1.99
C SER A 57 13.11 11.58 0.79
N ILE A 58 12.44 10.48 0.41
CA ILE A 58 12.84 9.66 -0.74
C ILE A 58 12.72 10.47 -2.03
N ARG A 59 11.65 11.26 -2.22
CA ARG A 59 11.48 12.08 -3.42
C ARG A 59 12.54 13.17 -3.56
N THR A 60 12.91 13.82 -2.45
CA THR A 60 13.79 14.99 -2.46
C THR A 60 15.27 14.59 -2.49
N THR A 61 15.65 13.57 -1.72
CA THR A 61 17.05 13.20 -1.50
C THR A 61 17.40 11.80 -2.01
N GLY A 62 16.40 10.96 -2.28
CA GLY A 62 16.59 9.54 -2.58
C GLY A 62 17.00 8.71 -1.37
N ARG A 63 16.72 9.18 -0.14
CA ARG A 63 17.16 8.56 1.13
C ARG A 63 16.06 8.62 2.18
N PHE A 64 16.17 7.79 3.22
CA PHE A 64 15.39 7.99 4.43
C PHE A 64 15.93 9.17 5.27
N PRO A 65 15.11 9.85 6.09
CA PRO A 65 15.51 11.07 6.81
C PRO A 65 16.72 10.88 7.74
N ASP A 66 16.86 9.69 8.31
CA ASP A 66 17.85 9.30 9.31
C ASP A 66 19.04 8.52 8.71
N ARG A 67 19.08 8.35 7.38
CA ARG A 67 20.13 7.57 6.69
C ARG A 67 20.88 8.38 5.64
N THR A 68 22.14 8.02 5.45
CA THR A 68 23.02 8.61 4.44
C THR A 68 23.04 7.82 3.13
N GLU A 69 22.59 6.58 3.17
CA GLU A 69 22.54 5.67 2.01
C GLU A 69 21.38 6.02 1.08
N LYS A 70 21.60 5.86 -0.23
CA LYS A 70 20.53 6.01 -1.22
C LYS A 70 19.67 4.76 -1.23
N GLU A 71 18.37 4.97 -1.22
CA GLU A 71 17.38 3.92 -1.34
C GLU A 71 17.22 3.49 -2.82
N PRO A 72 16.93 2.20 -3.08
CA PRO A 72 16.50 1.75 -4.40
C PRO A 72 15.29 2.55 -4.90
N PRO A 73 15.14 2.76 -6.24
CA PRO A 73 13.95 3.42 -6.79
C PRO A 73 12.63 2.74 -6.39
N SER A 74 12.66 1.42 -6.22
CA SER A 74 11.51 0.64 -5.75
C SER A 74 11.04 1.04 -4.34
N THR A 75 11.88 1.65 -3.50
CA THR A 75 11.46 2.09 -2.17
C THR A 75 10.33 3.13 -2.26
N LEU A 76 10.37 4.04 -3.25
CA LEU A 76 9.28 4.99 -3.49
C LEU A 76 7.99 4.28 -3.92
N LEU A 77 8.11 3.29 -4.83
CA LEU A 77 6.98 2.47 -5.27
C LEU A 77 6.25 1.82 -4.08
N TRP A 78 7.00 1.16 -3.19
CA TRP A 78 6.42 0.46 -2.04
C TRP A 78 5.90 1.42 -0.97
N THR A 79 6.47 2.62 -0.87
CA THR A 79 5.96 3.71 -0.02
C THR A 79 4.59 4.18 -0.51
N LEU A 80 4.46 4.42 -1.83
CA LEU A 80 3.18 4.79 -2.46
C LEU A 80 2.14 3.67 -2.35
N PHE A 81 2.56 2.42 -2.55
CA PHE A 81 1.71 1.25 -2.42
C PHE A 81 1.12 1.14 -1.01
N PHE A 82 1.94 1.31 0.03
CA PHE A 82 1.48 1.33 1.42
C PHE A 82 0.51 2.49 1.66
N LEU A 83 0.83 3.70 1.21
CA LEU A 83 -0.04 4.87 1.38
C LEU A 83 -1.41 4.69 0.70
N ALA A 84 -1.46 4.05 -0.47
CA ALA A 84 -2.72 3.71 -1.12
C ALA A 84 -3.58 2.79 -0.25
N GLN A 85 -2.98 1.72 0.30
CA GLN A 85 -3.68 0.79 1.19
C GLN A 85 -4.08 1.44 2.53
N HIS A 86 -3.26 2.36 3.04
CA HIS A 86 -3.55 3.18 4.21
C HIS A 86 -4.81 4.02 3.99
N TYR A 87 -4.87 4.80 2.90
CA TYR A 87 -6.01 5.67 2.63
C TYR A 87 -7.27 4.86 2.32
N ASP A 88 -7.16 3.71 1.63
CA ASP A 88 -8.26 2.75 1.44
C ASP A 88 -8.85 2.32 2.78
N ARG A 89 -7.99 1.92 3.73
CA ARG A 89 -8.39 1.47 5.07
C ARG A 89 -9.04 2.58 5.91
N ARG A 90 -8.71 3.84 5.64
CA ARG A 90 -9.30 5.03 6.26
C ARG A 90 -10.55 5.55 5.54
N GLY A 91 -10.96 4.93 4.42
CA GLY A 91 -12.11 5.36 3.63
C GLY A 91 -11.85 6.61 2.78
N GLN A 92 -10.59 7.01 2.59
CA GLN A 92 -10.18 8.17 1.81
C GLN A 92 -9.85 7.74 0.38
N TYR A 93 -10.87 7.32 -0.37
CA TYR A 93 -10.68 6.61 -1.64
C TYR A 93 -10.01 7.45 -2.73
N ASP A 94 -10.30 8.75 -2.83
CA ASP A 94 -9.66 9.63 -3.83
C ASP A 94 -8.14 9.72 -3.62
N MET A 95 -7.70 9.83 -2.36
CA MET A 95 -6.28 9.84 -2.01
C MET A 95 -5.65 8.48 -2.26
N ALA A 96 -6.36 7.39 -1.95
CA ALA A 96 -5.90 6.04 -2.21
C ALA A 96 -5.68 5.79 -3.71
N LEU A 97 -6.64 6.23 -4.55
CA LEU A 97 -6.55 6.14 -6.00
C LEU A 97 -5.40 6.99 -6.55
N SER A 98 -5.23 8.22 -6.05
CA SER A 98 -4.12 9.07 -6.47
C SER A 98 -2.74 8.43 -6.18
N LYS A 99 -2.57 7.83 -5.00
CA LYS A 99 -1.31 7.18 -4.62
C LYS A 99 -1.03 5.91 -5.43
N ILE A 100 -2.05 5.07 -5.66
CA ILE A 100 -1.86 3.84 -6.42
C ILE A 100 -1.65 4.11 -7.91
N ASP A 101 -2.29 5.15 -8.47
CA ASP A 101 -2.05 5.56 -9.86
C ASP A 101 -0.62 6.05 -10.07
N GLU A 102 -0.09 6.80 -9.10
CA GLU A 102 1.32 7.20 -9.14
C GLU A 102 2.26 5.99 -9.04
N ALA A 103 1.95 5.02 -8.18
CA ALA A 103 2.71 3.76 -8.11
C ALA A 103 2.70 3.00 -9.44
N ILE A 104 1.54 2.92 -10.11
CA ILE A 104 1.39 2.27 -11.42
C ILE A 104 2.20 3.01 -12.49
N GLN A 105 2.17 4.34 -12.49
CA GLN A 105 3.00 5.14 -13.41
C GLN A 105 4.50 4.89 -13.20
N HIS A 106 4.92 4.72 -11.95
CA HIS A 106 6.31 4.41 -11.62
C HIS A 106 6.72 3.00 -12.09
N THR A 107 5.87 1.99 -11.89
CA THR A 107 6.18 0.60 -12.27
C THR A 107 4.91 -0.15 -12.71
N PRO A 108 4.49 -0.03 -13.98
CA PRO A 108 3.22 -0.59 -14.48
C PRO A 108 3.23 -2.11 -14.60
N THR A 109 4.37 -2.76 -14.39
CA THR A 109 4.49 -4.23 -14.45
C THR A 109 4.23 -4.90 -13.10
N THR A 110 4.00 -4.14 -12.02
CA THR A 110 3.77 -4.71 -10.68
C THR A 110 2.29 -5.05 -10.48
N ILE A 111 1.97 -6.34 -10.53
CA ILE A 111 0.58 -6.86 -10.50
C ILE A 111 -0.15 -6.53 -9.19
N ASP A 112 0.56 -6.50 -8.06
CA ASP A 112 0.00 -6.14 -6.76
C ASP A 112 -0.70 -4.77 -6.77
N LEU A 113 -0.21 -3.83 -7.59
CA LEU A 113 -0.78 -2.48 -7.69
C LEU A 113 -2.20 -2.51 -8.26
N TYR A 114 -2.42 -3.31 -9.29
CA TYR A 114 -3.72 -3.48 -9.95
C TYR A 114 -4.71 -4.19 -9.03
N SER A 115 -4.24 -5.20 -8.30
CA SER A 115 -5.04 -5.88 -7.27
C SER A 115 -5.51 -4.94 -6.17
N VAL A 116 -4.63 -4.05 -5.69
CA VAL A 116 -4.98 -3.04 -4.69
C VAL A 116 -5.90 -1.96 -5.26
N LYS A 117 -5.63 -1.43 -6.45
CA LYS A 117 -6.49 -0.43 -7.09
C LYS A 117 -7.90 -0.99 -7.35
N SER A 118 -8.03 -2.25 -7.75
CA SER A 118 -9.33 -2.92 -7.90
C SER A 118 -10.06 -3.00 -6.56
N ARG A 119 -9.35 -3.27 -5.45
CA ARG A 119 -9.95 -3.26 -4.11
C ARG A 119 -10.44 -1.87 -3.69
N ILE A 120 -9.66 -0.83 -3.97
CA ILE A 120 -10.02 0.57 -3.68
C ILE A 120 -11.28 0.97 -4.44
N LEU A 121 -11.33 0.71 -5.76
CA LEU A 121 -12.50 1.00 -6.61
C LEU A 121 -13.77 0.33 -6.09
N LYS A 122 -13.66 -0.93 -5.66
CA LYS A 122 -14.78 -1.65 -5.05
C LYS A 122 -15.24 -1.00 -3.74
N HIS A 123 -14.32 -0.58 -2.87
CA HIS A 123 -14.72 0.14 -1.65
C HIS A 123 -15.31 1.53 -1.93
N ALA A 124 -14.88 2.18 -3.01
CA ALA A 124 -15.46 3.43 -3.50
C ALA A 124 -16.84 3.25 -4.17
N GLY A 125 -17.28 2.02 -4.40
CA GLY A 125 -18.58 1.68 -5.01
C GLY A 125 -18.55 1.50 -6.52
N ASP A 126 -17.40 1.64 -7.19
CA ASP A 126 -17.26 1.41 -8.63
C ASP A 126 -16.91 -0.06 -8.90
N LEU A 127 -17.95 -0.90 -8.83
CA LEU A 127 -17.80 -2.35 -8.99
C LEU A 127 -17.41 -2.74 -10.42
N VAL A 128 -17.88 -2.01 -11.42
CA VAL A 128 -17.57 -2.28 -12.85
C VAL A 128 -16.10 -1.99 -13.14
N ALA A 129 -15.60 -0.83 -12.73
CA ALA A 129 -14.17 -0.51 -12.91
C ALA A 129 -13.29 -1.46 -12.07
N ALA A 130 -13.73 -1.83 -10.87
CA ALA A 130 -13.03 -2.81 -10.05
C ALA A 130 -12.91 -4.19 -10.73
N ALA A 131 -13.98 -4.67 -11.37
CA ALA A 131 -13.97 -5.94 -12.09
C ALA A 131 -13.09 -5.88 -13.34
N SER A 132 -13.20 -4.82 -14.15
CA SER A 132 -12.34 -4.60 -15.32
C SER A 132 -10.86 -4.62 -14.94
N LEU A 133 -10.50 -3.95 -13.85
CA LEU A 133 -9.10 -3.87 -13.42
C LEU A 133 -8.60 -5.20 -12.82
N ALA A 134 -9.47 -5.97 -12.17
CA ALA A 134 -9.12 -7.31 -11.69
C ALA A 134 -8.87 -8.28 -12.86
N ASP A 135 -9.61 -8.15 -13.97
CA ASP A 135 -9.34 -8.92 -15.19
C ASP A 135 -8.02 -8.48 -15.86
N GLU A 136 -7.69 -7.20 -15.86
CA GLU A 136 -6.38 -6.72 -16.32
C GLU A 136 -5.24 -7.35 -15.51
N ALA A 137 -5.33 -7.32 -14.17
CA ALA A 137 -4.35 -7.97 -13.29
C ALA A 137 -4.22 -9.48 -13.57
N ARG A 138 -5.33 -10.16 -13.83
CA ARG A 138 -5.37 -11.58 -14.21
C ARG A 138 -4.65 -11.85 -15.53
N CYS A 139 -4.83 -10.98 -16.53
CA CYS A 139 -4.17 -11.08 -17.81
C CYS A 139 -2.64 -10.88 -17.72
N MET A 140 -2.15 -10.21 -16.67
CA MET A 140 -0.70 -10.05 -16.41
C MET A 140 -0.04 -11.32 -15.86
N ASP A 141 -0.77 -12.16 -15.12
CA ASP A 141 -0.30 -13.48 -14.68
C ASP A 141 -1.44 -14.52 -14.72
N LEU A 142 -1.55 -15.17 -15.88
CA LEU A 142 -2.55 -16.21 -16.13
C LEU A 142 -2.33 -17.48 -15.29
N ALA A 143 -1.11 -17.70 -14.78
CA ALA A 143 -0.75 -18.91 -14.04
C ALA A 143 -1.11 -18.79 -12.55
N ASP A 144 -1.24 -17.57 -12.03
CA ASP A 144 -1.57 -17.32 -10.63
C ASP A 144 -3.06 -17.62 -10.33
N ARG A 145 -3.29 -18.69 -9.57
CA ARG A 145 -4.65 -19.12 -9.17
C ARG A 145 -5.36 -18.13 -8.24
N TYR A 146 -4.61 -17.42 -7.41
CA TYR A 146 -5.17 -16.43 -6.48
C TYR A 146 -5.74 -15.24 -7.24
N ILE A 147 -4.98 -14.67 -8.18
CA ILE A 147 -5.41 -13.54 -9.01
C ILE A 147 -6.61 -13.95 -9.89
N ASN A 148 -6.58 -15.16 -10.48
CA ASN A 148 -7.71 -15.72 -11.22
C ASN A 148 -9.00 -15.76 -10.36
N SER A 149 -8.89 -16.21 -9.11
CA SER A 149 -10.04 -16.32 -8.20
C SER A 149 -10.59 -14.94 -7.79
N GLU A 150 -9.72 -13.97 -7.54
CA GLU A 150 -10.14 -12.60 -7.23
C GLU A 150 -10.83 -11.93 -8.42
N SER A 151 -10.34 -12.11 -9.66
CA SER A 151 -11.01 -11.60 -10.87
C SER A 151 -12.44 -12.12 -11.00
N VAL A 152 -12.65 -13.44 -10.90
CA VAL A 152 -14.00 -14.04 -10.96
C VAL A 152 -14.92 -13.47 -9.88
N LYS A 153 -14.42 -13.34 -8.65
CA LYS A 153 -15.18 -12.77 -7.54
C LYS A 153 -15.61 -11.33 -7.79
N ARG A 154 -14.77 -10.50 -8.41
CA ARG A 154 -15.13 -9.11 -8.72
C ARG A 154 -16.17 -9.03 -9.83
N THR A 155 -16.07 -9.85 -10.86
CA THR A 155 -17.09 -9.93 -11.92
C THR A 155 -18.46 -10.27 -11.33
N LEU A 156 -18.54 -11.29 -10.47
CA LEU A 156 -19.80 -11.68 -9.81
C LEU A 156 -20.38 -10.58 -8.91
N GLN A 157 -19.54 -9.70 -8.36
CA GLN A 157 -20.00 -8.56 -7.56
C GLN A 157 -20.52 -7.41 -8.42
N ALA A 158 -19.97 -7.21 -9.62
CA ALA A 158 -20.42 -6.17 -10.54
C ALA A 158 -21.77 -6.49 -11.22
N ASP A 159 -22.14 -7.77 -11.25
CA ASP A 159 -23.40 -8.28 -11.84
C ASP A 159 -24.60 -8.26 -10.88
N GLN A 160 -24.43 -7.78 -9.63
CA GLN A 160 -25.47 -7.69 -8.58
C GLN A 160 -25.93 -6.25 -8.36
#